data_AF-A0A5C7TTP9-F1
#
_entry.id   AF-A0A5C7TTP9-F1
#
_cell.length_a   1.000
_cell.length_b   1.000
_cell.length_c   1.000
_cell.angle_alpha   90.00
_cell.angle_beta   90.00
_cell.angle_gamma   90.00
#
_symmetry.space_group_name_H-M   'P 1'
#
loop_
_entity.id
_entity.type
_entity.pdbx_description
1 polymer ?
#
loop_
_entity_poly.entity_id
_entity_poly.type
_entity_poly.pdbx_seq_one_letter_code
_entity_poly.pdbx_strand_id
1 'polypeptide(L)'
;MQERSGIQTNKPTLSLDSEHGVTPQSSRRKFLTKASVGIVVASLPARSVWARDGGVAQSIVASGHGSDFADGKKIALLSPGYWKNHCQGVYHSYNFKTVFNGLAFAKTSGKYLDDSTTFGDILKSKGAEFKGPGNINFHLIAMYLNALNHGQFGLYYPVGQGKPFSSPGAFAQHIYDKAKSISPQKVGEELAAIIKTYHVAGKIYDDGSGKGKCENS
;
A
#
# COMPACT_ATOMS: atom_id res chain seq x y z
N MET A 1 -27.25 1.33 70.24
CA MET A 1 -28.49 0.83 70.86
C MET A 1 -29.65 1.63 70.30
N GLN A 2 -30.70 0.92 69.85
CA GLN A 2 -32.06 1.33 69.46
C GLN A 2 -32.25 2.50 68.47
N GLU A 3 -32.86 2.32 67.29
CA GLU A 3 -34.28 2.02 66.95
C GLU A 3 -35.24 3.24 66.93
N ARG A 4 -35.85 3.40 65.75
CA ARG A 4 -37.20 3.92 65.40
C ARG A 4 -37.57 5.39 65.64
N SER A 5 -38.09 6.02 64.58
CA SER A 5 -39.51 6.43 64.50
C SER A 5 -39.85 6.94 63.09
N GLY A 6 -41.08 6.74 62.64
CA GLY A 6 -41.54 7.13 61.31
C GLY A 6 -42.73 8.10 61.31
N ILE A 7 -43.14 8.40 60.06
CA ILE A 7 -44.46 8.84 59.55
C ILE A 7 -44.86 10.32 59.72
N GLN A 8 -45.01 11.04 58.59
CA GLN A 8 -46.27 11.63 58.06
C GLN A 8 -45.96 12.58 56.88
N THR A 9 -46.25 12.17 55.65
CA THR A 9 -47.45 12.52 54.83
C THR A 9 -47.57 14.00 54.46
N ASN A 10 -47.36 14.30 53.17
CA ASN A 10 -48.24 15.19 52.42
C ASN A 10 -48.36 14.69 50.98
N LYS A 11 -49.60 14.39 50.61
CA LYS A 11 -50.09 14.03 49.27
C LYS A 11 -50.80 15.26 48.71
N PRO A 12 -50.63 15.57 47.42
CA PRO A 12 -51.78 15.97 46.63
C PRO A 12 -52.03 14.98 45.48
N THR A 13 -53.22 14.39 45.54
CA THR A 13 -54.14 13.99 44.45
C THR A 13 -53.70 14.43 43.04
N LEU A 14 -53.26 13.47 42.22
CA LEU A 14 -54.00 12.88 41.09
C LEU A 14 -54.34 13.85 39.94
N SER A 15 -53.58 13.70 38.85
CA SER A 15 -54.13 13.75 37.51
C SER A 15 -53.62 12.50 36.80
N LEU A 16 -54.53 11.63 36.39
CA LEU A 16 -54.26 10.55 35.45
C LEU A 16 -53.73 11.18 34.16
N ASP A 17 -52.71 10.58 33.54
CA ASP A 17 -52.74 10.26 32.12
C ASP A 17 -51.58 9.29 31.77
N SER A 18 -51.99 8.13 31.28
CA SER A 18 -51.32 7.15 30.40
C SER A 18 -49.88 6.67 30.67
N GLU A 19 -49.82 5.35 30.90
CA GLU A 19 -48.67 4.47 30.69
C GLU A 19 -47.86 4.79 29.43
N HIS A 20 -46.53 4.88 29.56
CA HIS A 20 -45.61 4.31 28.57
C HIS A 20 -44.30 3.88 29.23
N GLY A 21 -43.96 2.62 29.00
CA GLY A 21 -42.91 1.89 29.70
C GLY A 21 -41.48 2.33 29.38
N VAL A 22 -40.63 2.01 30.36
CA VAL A 22 -39.18 1.72 30.29
C VAL A 22 -38.63 1.70 28.86
N THR A 23 -37.75 2.63 28.54
CA THR A 23 -36.90 2.59 27.35
C THR A 23 -35.71 1.65 27.59
N PRO A 24 -35.60 0.49 26.90
CA PRO A 24 -34.38 -0.29 26.91
C PRO A 24 -33.44 0.27 25.82
N GLN A 25 -32.25 0.63 26.30
CA GLN A 25 -31.02 0.90 25.57
C GLN A 25 -30.93 0.15 24.22
N SER A 26 -30.93 0.90 23.12
CA SER A 26 -30.87 0.37 21.75
C SER A 26 -29.48 -0.20 21.43
N SER A 27 -29.28 -1.49 21.72
CA SER A 27 -28.18 -2.29 21.16
C SER A 27 -28.51 -2.65 19.72
N ARG A 28 -27.98 -1.89 18.75
CA ARG A 28 -28.09 -2.22 17.31
C ARG A 28 -26.94 -3.12 16.85
N ARG A 29 -27.12 -4.43 17.01
CA ARG A 29 -26.67 -5.44 16.02
C ARG A 29 -27.69 -6.57 15.97
N LYS A 30 -28.70 -6.41 15.12
CA LYS A 30 -29.53 -7.54 14.69
C LYS A 30 -28.74 -8.29 13.62
N PHE A 31 -28.21 -9.45 13.98
CA PHE A 31 -27.70 -10.43 13.03
C PHE A 31 -28.86 -10.89 12.14
N LEU A 32 -28.93 -10.35 10.92
CA LEU A 32 -29.80 -10.90 9.88
C LEU A 32 -29.14 -12.14 9.30
N THR A 33 -29.68 -13.28 9.71
CA THR A 33 -29.36 -14.61 9.21
C THR A 33 -30.24 -14.92 7.99
N LYS A 34 -29.57 -15.17 6.85
CA LYS A 34 -29.99 -15.93 5.64
C LYS A 34 -31.12 -15.38 4.74
N ALA A 35 -30.72 -15.01 3.52
CA ALA A 35 -31.36 -15.45 2.28
C ALA A 35 -30.31 -15.42 1.15
N SER A 36 -30.23 -16.52 0.39
CA SER A 36 -29.22 -16.79 -0.63
C SER A 36 -29.86 -16.83 -2.02
N VAL A 37 -29.60 -15.83 -2.88
CA VAL A 37 -29.77 -15.92 -4.35
C VAL A 37 -28.85 -14.88 -5.03
N GLY A 38 -28.00 -15.34 -5.95
CA GLY A 38 -27.29 -14.50 -6.94
C GLY A 38 -25.93 -13.93 -6.52
N ILE A 39 -24.92 -14.79 -6.30
CA ILE A 39 -23.54 -14.29 -6.23
C ILE A 39 -23.11 -13.90 -7.64
N VAL A 40 -23.18 -12.61 -7.96
CA VAL A 40 -22.25 -12.02 -8.92
C VAL A 40 -20.88 -12.20 -8.27
N VAL A 41 -20.14 -13.23 -8.69
CA VAL A 41 -18.71 -13.33 -8.35
C VAL A 41 -18.03 -12.25 -9.18
N ALA A 42 -18.15 -11.00 -8.74
CA ALA A 42 -17.17 -10.00 -9.10
C ALA A 42 -15.85 -10.56 -8.58
N SER A 43 -14.95 -10.90 -9.48
CA SER A 43 -13.64 -11.45 -9.21
C SER A 43 -12.75 -10.40 -8.54
N LEU A 44 -13.09 -10.04 -7.31
CA LEU A 44 -12.13 -9.49 -6.37
C LEU A 44 -11.27 -10.68 -5.95
N PRO A 45 -9.96 -10.73 -6.25
CA PRO A 45 -9.07 -11.55 -5.45
C PRO A 45 -9.11 -11.00 -4.02
N ALA A 46 -10.09 -11.44 -3.23
CA ALA A 46 -10.46 -10.89 -1.92
C ALA A 46 -9.53 -11.40 -0.80
N ARG A 47 -8.23 -11.37 -1.08
CA ARG A 47 -7.23 -11.03 -0.08
C ARG A 47 -6.38 -9.95 -0.71
N SER A 48 -6.85 -8.71 -0.61
CA SER A 48 -6.10 -7.53 -1.03
C SER A 48 -4.72 -7.62 -0.40
N VAL A 49 -3.66 -7.67 -1.21
CA VAL A 49 -2.26 -7.56 -0.75
C VAL A 49 -2.07 -6.28 0.09
N TRP A 50 -3.02 -5.35 -0.04
CA TRP A 50 -3.22 -4.18 0.78
C TRP A 50 -3.60 -4.41 2.23
N ALA A 51 -4.21 -5.54 2.64
CA ALA A 51 -4.80 -5.75 3.97
C ALA A 51 -3.99 -6.63 4.93
N ARG A 52 -2.75 -6.99 4.58
CA ARG A 52 -1.91 -7.83 5.45
C ARG A 52 -1.19 -6.93 6.46
N ASP A 53 -1.52 -7.09 7.75
CA ASP A 53 -0.90 -6.50 8.95
C ASP A 53 0.05 -5.33 8.73
N GLY A 54 -0.45 -4.08 8.76
CA GLY A 54 0.37 -2.87 8.90
C GLY A 54 1.48 -2.63 7.86
N GLY A 55 1.51 -3.37 6.75
CA GLY A 55 2.61 -3.42 5.79
C GLY A 55 2.77 -2.17 4.90
N VAL A 56 3.66 -2.24 3.90
CA VAL A 56 3.88 -1.14 2.92
C VAL A 56 2.60 -0.75 2.22
N ALA A 57 1.80 -1.75 1.85
CA ALA A 57 0.56 -1.56 1.13
C ALA A 57 -0.48 -0.79 1.96
N GLN A 58 -0.67 -1.15 3.25
CA GLN A 58 -1.53 -0.40 4.16
C GLN A 58 -1.11 1.07 4.25
N SER A 59 0.18 1.39 4.30
CA SER A 59 0.60 2.80 4.38
C SER A 59 0.43 3.58 3.09
N ILE A 60 0.58 2.96 1.92
CA ILE A 60 0.28 3.64 0.64
C ILE A 60 -1.23 3.90 0.55
N VAL A 61 -2.08 2.95 0.93
CA VAL A 61 -3.54 3.15 0.94
C VAL A 61 -3.98 4.10 2.06
N ALA A 62 -3.39 4.02 3.25
CA ALA A 62 -3.57 4.94 4.39
C ALA A 62 -3.20 6.38 4.04
N SER A 63 -2.11 6.58 3.31
CA SER A 63 -1.76 7.91 2.83
C SER A 63 -2.67 8.39 1.69
N GLY A 64 -3.49 7.50 1.10
CA GLY A 64 -4.50 7.81 0.08
C GLY A 64 -5.96 7.73 0.57
N HIS A 65 -6.22 7.74 1.89
CA HIS A 65 -7.47 7.30 2.54
C HIS A 65 -8.75 8.15 2.36
N GLY A 66 -9.03 8.75 1.20
CA GLY A 66 -10.34 9.41 1.06
C GLY A 66 -10.83 9.68 -0.35
N SER A 67 -9.94 9.77 -1.33
CA SER A 67 -10.31 10.03 -2.71
C SER A 67 -9.59 9.01 -3.57
N ASP A 68 -10.34 8.10 -4.18
CA ASP A 68 -9.99 7.33 -5.37
C ASP A 68 -8.54 7.50 -5.84
N PHE A 69 -7.57 6.87 -5.15
CA PHE A 69 -6.16 7.20 -5.36
C PHE A 69 -5.66 6.84 -6.76
N ALA A 70 -6.42 5.97 -7.42
CA ALA A 70 -6.17 5.45 -8.73
C ALA A 70 -7.16 6.03 -9.77
N ASP A 71 -7.85 7.14 -9.46
CA ASP A 71 -8.83 7.81 -10.32
C ASP A 71 -9.77 6.83 -11.08
N GLY A 72 -10.19 5.76 -10.41
CA GLY A 72 -11.09 4.73 -10.92
C GLY A 72 -10.42 3.76 -11.91
N LYS A 73 -9.16 3.99 -12.25
CA LYS A 73 -8.35 3.17 -13.14
C LYS A 73 -7.65 2.06 -12.38
N LYS A 74 -7.54 0.90 -13.04
CA LYS A 74 -6.86 -0.26 -12.48
C LYS A 74 -5.36 0.00 -12.39
N ILE A 75 -4.78 -0.27 -11.23
CA ILE A 75 -3.32 -0.25 -11.05
C ILE A 75 -2.67 -1.26 -12.00
N ALA A 76 -1.66 -0.80 -12.71
CA ALA A 76 -0.83 -1.60 -13.60
C ALA A 76 0.64 -1.33 -13.27
N LEU A 77 1.40 -2.39 -13.00
CA LEU A 77 2.81 -2.33 -12.62
C LEU A 77 3.69 -3.14 -13.57
N LEU A 78 4.90 -2.66 -13.79
CA LEU A 78 5.95 -3.40 -14.49
C LEU A 78 6.86 -4.09 -13.48
N SER A 79 7.33 -5.27 -13.85
CA SER A 79 8.20 -6.06 -12.98
C SER A 79 9.63 -5.52 -13.02
N PRO A 80 10.46 -5.79 -11.99
CA PRO A 80 11.87 -5.42 -12.07
C PRO A 80 12.61 -6.12 -13.22
N GLY A 81 12.11 -7.26 -13.71
CA GLY A 81 12.61 -7.90 -14.92
C GLY A 81 12.37 -7.08 -16.19
N TYR A 82 11.26 -6.33 -16.27
CA TYR A 82 11.03 -5.37 -17.35
C TYR A 82 12.10 -4.27 -17.31
N TRP A 83 12.28 -3.63 -16.15
CA TRP A 83 13.25 -2.55 -15.94
C TRP A 83 14.72 -2.99 -16.10
N LYS A 84 15.01 -4.28 -15.88
CA LYS A 84 16.32 -4.86 -16.21
C LYS A 84 16.60 -4.83 -17.72
N ASN A 85 15.60 -5.09 -18.55
CA ASN A 85 15.76 -5.25 -19.99
C ASN A 85 15.42 -3.99 -20.80
N HIS A 86 14.74 -3.01 -20.19
CA HIS A 86 14.30 -1.78 -20.84
C HIS A 86 14.93 -0.55 -20.20
N CYS A 87 15.09 0.52 -20.98
CA CYS A 87 15.51 1.84 -20.49
C CYS A 87 16.85 1.84 -19.75
N GLN A 88 17.75 0.95 -20.19
CA GLN A 88 19.04 0.74 -19.54
C GLN A 88 19.91 2.01 -19.57
N GLY A 89 19.90 2.76 -20.68
CA GLY A 89 20.69 3.99 -20.81
C GLY A 89 20.20 5.16 -19.95
N VAL A 90 19.01 5.04 -19.35
CA VAL A 90 18.39 6.12 -18.57
C VAL A 90 18.45 5.80 -17.08
N TYR A 91 17.86 4.68 -16.66
CA TYR A 91 17.68 4.42 -15.23
C TYR A 91 18.82 3.64 -14.59
N HIS A 92 19.64 2.93 -15.36
CA HIS A 92 20.67 2.05 -14.75
C HIS A 92 21.83 2.84 -14.17
N SER A 93 22.05 4.08 -14.61
CA SER A 93 23.05 4.99 -14.05
C SER A 93 22.60 5.64 -12.74
N TYR A 94 21.33 5.51 -12.35
CA TYR A 94 20.83 6.11 -11.11
C TYR A 94 21.52 5.48 -9.91
N ASN A 95 22.01 6.32 -9.01
CA ASN A 95 22.62 5.89 -7.77
C ASN A 95 21.56 5.54 -6.73
N PHE A 96 21.71 4.39 -6.07
CA PHE A 96 20.72 3.90 -5.11
C PHE A 96 20.60 4.83 -3.89
N LYS A 97 21.74 5.25 -3.32
CA LYS A 97 21.78 6.13 -2.15
C LYS A 97 21.12 7.47 -2.45
N THR A 98 21.34 8.04 -3.63
CA THR A 98 20.72 9.31 -4.03
C THR A 98 19.20 9.21 -4.12
N VAL A 99 18.66 8.13 -4.70
CA VAL A 99 17.21 7.98 -4.88
C VAL A 99 16.48 7.62 -3.58
N PHE A 100 17.05 6.72 -2.78
CA PHE A 100 16.39 6.20 -1.57
C PHE A 100 16.84 6.91 -0.28
N ASN A 101 17.75 7.88 -0.38
CA ASN A 101 18.39 8.55 0.75
C ASN A 101 19.01 7.56 1.77
N GLY A 102 19.57 6.45 1.26
CA GLY A 102 20.14 5.40 2.07
C GLY A 102 20.78 4.29 1.25
N LEU A 103 21.74 3.59 1.86
CA LEU A 103 22.50 2.54 1.18
C LEU A 103 21.63 1.33 0.85
N ALA A 104 21.94 0.66 -0.26
CA ALA A 104 21.29 -0.58 -0.65
C ALA A 104 21.56 -1.68 0.38
N PHE A 105 20.57 -2.54 0.65
CA PHE A 105 20.70 -3.59 1.63
C PHE A 105 21.61 -4.71 1.11
N ALA A 106 22.64 -5.09 1.87
CA ALA A 106 23.42 -6.27 1.52
C ALA A 106 22.63 -7.54 1.84
N LYS A 107 22.95 -8.66 1.18
CA LYS A 107 22.32 -9.97 1.47
C LYS A 107 22.42 -10.37 2.94
N THR A 108 23.52 -10.03 3.60
CA THR A 108 23.68 -10.23 5.04
C THR A 108 22.90 -9.17 5.81
N SER A 109 21.99 -9.61 6.68
CA SER A 109 21.19 -8.73 7.53
C SER A 109 22.06 -7.74 8.31
N GLY A 110 21.62 -6.48 8.40
CA GLY A 110 22.33 -5.40 9.09
C GLY A 110 23.53 -4.82 8.35
N LYS A 111 23.89 -5.35 7.17
CA LYS A 111 24.93 -4.78 6.30
C LYS A 111 24.33 -4.06 5.09
N TYR A 112 25.14 -3.18 4.51
CA TYR A 112 24.78 -2.38 3.34
C TYR A 112 25.85 -2.54 2.25
N LEU A 113 25.45 -2.30 1.01
CA LEU A 113 26.35 -2.23 -0.14
C LEU A 113 27.06 -0.87 -0.20
N ASP A 114 28.05 -0.78 -1.09
CA ASP A 114 28.81 0.45 -1.33
C ASP A 114 27.91 1.61 -1.78
N ASP A 115 28.31 2.84 -1.46
CA ASP A 115 27.53 4.02 -1.77
C ASP A 115 27.51 4.40 -3.25
N SER A 116 28.43 3.86 -4.05
CA SER A 116 28.45 3.96 -5.50
C SER A 116 27.46 3.01 -6.18
N THR A 117 26.79 2.13 -5.44
CA THR A 117 25.90 1.10 -6.02
C THR A 117 24.79 1.74 -6.87
N THR A 118 24.76 1.37 -8.14
CA THR A 118 23.78 1.87 -9.10
C THR A 118 22.58 0.94 -9.24
N PHE A 119 21.52 1.43 -9.85
CA PHE A 119 20.39 0.60 -10.26
C PHE A 119 20.81 -0.48 -11.26
N GLY A 120 21.76 -0.18 -12.15
CA GLY A 120 22.33 -1.12 -13.10
C GLY A 120 22.98 -2.32 -12.41
N ASP A 121 23.79 -2.07 -11.38
CA ASP A 121 24.44 -3.11 -10.58
C ASP A 121 23.40 -4.06 -9.97
N ILE A 122 22.33 -3.49 -9.40
CA ILE A 122 21.27 -4.27 -8.75
C ILE A 122 20.42 -5.02 -9.77
N LEU A 123 19.99 -4.36 -10.85
CA LEU A 123 19.08 -4.93 -11.86
C LEU A 123 19.77 -5.98 -12.74
N LYS A 124 21.02 -5.74 -13.14
CA LYS A 124 21.79 -6.66 -14.00
C LYS A 124 22.45 -7.79 -13.22
N SER A 125 22.67 -7.65 -11.91
CA SER A 125 23.34 -8.68 -11.13
C SER A 125 22.67 -10.06 -11.28
N LYS A 126 23.52 -11.08 -11.49
CA LYS A 126 23.12 -12.49 -11.47
C LYS A 126 22.99 -13.02 -10.04
N GLY A 127 23.59 -12.35 -9.06
CA GLY A 127 23.66 -12.79 -7.66
C GLY A 127 22.61 -12.15 -6.75
N ALA A 128 22.18 -12.88 -5.73
CA ALA A 128 21.33 -12.36 -4.65
C ALA A 128 22.04 -11.33 -3.76
N GLU A 129 23.35 -11.16 -3.91
CA GLU A 129 24.17 -10.22 -3.13
C GLU A 129 23.70 -8.78 -3.27
N PHE A 130 23.55 -8.31 -4.50
CA PHE A 130 23.13 -6.93 -4.80
C PHE A 130 21.63 -6.72 -4.62
N LYS A 131 20.83 -7.79 -4.68
CA LYS A 131 19.38 -7.71 -4.55
C LYS A 131 18.93 -7.57 -3.09
N GLY A 132 19.81 -7.87 -2.15
CA GLY A 132 19.49 -7.87 -0.72
C GLY A 132 18.55 -9.02 -0.33
N PRO A 133 18.24 -9.16 0.98
CA PRO A 133 17.35 -10.18 1.47
C PRO A 133 15.93 -10.00 0.89
N GLY A 134 15.28 -11.09 0.50
CA GLY A 134 13.96 -11.03 -0.14
C GLY A 134 13.94 -10.26 -1.47
N ASN A 135 15.10 -10.06 -2.12
CA ASN A 135 15.27 -9.21 -3.30
C ASN A 135 14.79 -7.76 -3.10
N ILE A 136 14.83 -7.25 -1.88
CA ILE A 136 14.32 -5.92 -1.52
C ILE A 136 14.82 -4.80 -2.43
N ASN A 137 16.12 -4.73 -2.73
CA ASN A 137 16.66 -3.64 -3.56
C ASN A 137 16.08 -3.70 -4.98
N PHE A 138 15.93 -4.92 -5.52
CA PHE A 138 15.36 -5.17 -6.84
C PHE A 138 13.88 -4.72 -6.90
N HIS A 139 13.12 -4.96 -5.83
CA HIS A 139 11.72 -4.56 -5.74
C HIS A 139 11.54 -3.07 -5.44
N LEU A 140 12.37 -2.47 -4.59
CA LEU A 140 12.39 -1.03 -4.32
C LEU A 140 12.58 -0.24 -5.62
N ILE A 141 13.59 -0.61 -6.41
CA ILE A 141 13.86 0.01 -7.72
C ILE A 141 12.63 -0.09 -8.63
N ALA A 142 12.02 -1.27 -8.75
CA ALA A 142 10.85 -1.44 -9.59
C ALA A 142 9.67 -0.58 -9.15
N MET A 143 9.39 -0.49 -7.84
CA MET A 143 8.31 0.34 -7.32
C MET A 143 8.55 1.82 -7.59
N TYR A 144 9.79 2.30 -7.38
CA TYR A 144 10.16 3.66 -7.70
C TYR A 144 10.05 3.96 -9.20
N LEU A 145 10.58 3.10 -10.08
CA LEU A 145 10.49 3.30 -11.53
C LEU A 145 9.05 3.22 -12.03
N ASN A 146 8.21 2.39 -11.40
CA ASN A 146 6.78 2.39 -11.69
C ASN A 146 6.12 3.73 -11.31
N ALA A 147 6.47 4.30 -10.15
CA ALA A 147 5.94 5.60 -9.71
C ALA A 147 6.42 6.75 -10.59
N LEU A 148 7.70 6.73 -10.98
CA LEU A 148 8.32 7.74 -11.83
C LEU A 148 7.70 7.76 -13.24
N ASN A 149 7.40 6.58 -13.80
CA ASN A 149 6.87 6.42 -15.16
C ASN A 149 5.35 6.25 -15.19
N HIS A 150 4.65 6.84 -14.22
CA HIS A 150 3.19 6.83 -14.19
C HIS A 150 2.60 7.32 -15.52
N GLY A 151 1.68 6.56 -16.11
CA GLY A 151 1.00 6.94 -17.35
C GLY A 151 1.78 6.60 -18.63
N GLN A 152 2.97 6.03 -18.52
CA GLN A 152 3.80 5.59 -19.66
C GLN A 152 3.84 4.06 -19.76
N PHE A 153 4.18 3.49 -20.92
CA PHE A 153 4.36 2.03 -21.09
C PHE A 153 3.14 1.16 -20.72
N GLY A 154 1.93 1.72 -20.74
CA GLY A 154 0.71 1.05 -20.25
C GLY A 154 0.68 0.88 -18.72
N LEU A 155 1.57 1.57 -18.01
CA LEU A 155 1.68 1.61 -16.56
C LEU A 155 0.69 2.62 -15.98
N TYR A 156 0.02 2.23 -14.90
CA TYR A 156 -0.84 3.12 -14.14
C TYR A 156 -0.57 2.93 -12.65
N TYR A 157 0.31 3.79 -12.11
CA TYR A 157 0.67 3.81 -10.70
C TYR A 157 0.88 5.25 -10.20
N PRO A 158 -0.20 5.99 -9.88
CA PRO A 158 -0.14 7.44 -9.58
C PRO A 158 0.50 7.75 -8.22
N VAL A 159 1.28 6.83 -7.66
CA VAL A 159 1.94 7.00 -6.37
C VAL A 159 3.11 7.97 -6.55
N GLY A 160 3.16 8.99 -5.70
CA GLY A 160 4.19 10.02 -5.81
C GLY A 160 3.86 11.09 -6.85
N GLN A 161 2.64 11.12 -7.39
CA GLN A 161 2.18 12.16 -8.32
C GLN A 161 1.35 13.22 -7.57
N GLY A 162 1.88 13.71 -6.45
CA GLY A 162 1.14 14.56 -5.51
C GLY A 162 0.19 13.81 -4.58
N LYS A 163 -0.06 12.52 -4.85
CA LYS A 163 -0.83 11.60 -4.00
C LYS A 163 -0.23 10.19 -4.07
N PRO A 164 -0.36 9.37 -3.02
CA PRO A 164 -0.44 9.82 -1.64
C PRO A 164 0.86 10.50 -1.16
N PHE A 165 1.92 10.48 -1.96
CA PHE A 165 3.19 11.17 -1.71
C PHE A 165 3.33 12.35 -2.66
N SER A 166 4.04 13.39 -2.22
CA SER A 166 4.27 14.61 -3.00
C SER A 166 5.12 14.37 -4.26
N SER A 167 6.01 13.38 -4.24
CA SER A 167 6.89 13.03 -5.36
C SER A 167 7.23 11.52 -5.37
N PRO A 168 7.73 10.97 -6.48
CA PRO A 168 8.25 9.60 -6.51
C PRO A 168 9.44 9.40 -5.55
N GLY A 169 10.23 10.44 -5.31
CA GLY A 169 11.32 10.42 -4.33
C GLY A 169 10.81 10.32 -2.89
N ALA A 170 9.76 11.06 -2.53
CA ALA A 170 9.13 10.94 -1.21
C ALA A 170 8.54 9.54 -0.99
N PHE A 171 7.96 8.94 -2.04
CA PHE A 171 7.54 7.55 -2.01
C PHE A 171 8.72 6.58 -1.83
N ALA A 172 9.80 6.76 -2.58
CA ALA A 172 11.00 5.93 -2.48
C ALA A 172 11.59 5.94 -1.06
N GLN A 173 11.73 7.13 -0.46
CA GLN A 173 12.20 7.27 0.91
C GLN A 173 11.26 6.55 1.89
N HIS A 174 9.94 6.71 1.74
CA HIS A 174 8.97 6.07 2.63
C HIS A 174 9.07 4.53 2.63
N ILE A 175 9.15 3.90 1.45
CA ILE A 175 9.26 2.44 1.36
C ILE A 175 10.62 1.92 1.83
N TYR A 176 11.68 2.73 1.69
CA TYR A 176 13.00 2.43 2.23
C TYR A 176 13.03 2.49 3.76
N ASP A 177 12.47 3.54 4.36
CA ASP A 177 12.38 3.70 5.81
C ASP A 177 11.55 2.57 6.45
N LYS A 178 10.50 2.11 5.77
CA LYS A 178 9.75 0.90 6.18
C LYS A 178 10.59 -0.37 6.14
N ALA A 179 11.39 -0.56 5.09
CA ALA A 179 12.30 -1.70 5.02
C ALA A 179 13.30 -1.70 6.19
N LYS A 180 13.78 -0.51 6.60
CA LYS A 180 14.65 -0.36 7.78
C LYS A 180 13.93 -0.64 9.10
N SER A 181 12.68 -0.20 9.27
CA SER A 181 11.97 -0.29 10.55
C SER A 181 11.35 -1.66 10.85
N ILE A 182 10.96 -2.41 9.82
CA ILE A 182 10.28 -3.72 10.00
C ILE A 182 11.27 -4.87 9.77
N SER A 183 11.73 -5.00 8.53
CA SER A 183 12.67 -6.01 8.05
C SER A 183 12.79 -5.86 6.54
N PRO A 184 14.00 -5.75 5.96
CA PRO A 184 14.15 -5.64 4.52
C PRO A 184 13.61 -6.86 3.78
N GLN A 185 13.74 -8.07 4.38
CA GLN A 185 13.20 -9.29 3.79
C GLN A 185 11.68 -9.26 3.67
N LYS A 186 10.97 -8.98 4.79
CA LYS A 186 9.51 -8.96 4.81
C LYS A 186 8.95 -7.92 3.83
N VAL A 187 9.56 -6.73 3.82
CA VAL A 187 9.18 -5.69 2.87
C VAL A 187 9.45 -6.11 1.44
N GLY A 188 10.56 -6.80 1.15
CA GLY A 188 10.87 -7.32 -0.18
C GLY A 188 9.80 -8.31 -0.66
N GLU A 189 9.37 -9.21 0.22
CA GLU A 189 8.30 -10.18 -0.05
C GLU A 189 6.94 -9.49 -0.29
N GLU A 190 6.60 -8.47 0.49
CA GLU A 190 5.39 -7.66 0.28
C GLU A 190 5.40 -6.94 -1.06
N LEU A 191 6.50 -6.26 -1.40
CA LEU A 191 6.62 -5.57 -2.68
C LEU A 191 6.57 -6.55 -3.86
N ALA A 192 7.20 -7.71 -3.74
CA ALA A 192 7.10 -8.78 -4.73
C ALA A 192 5.65 -9.22 -4.95
N ALA A 193 4.86 -9.36 -3.87
CA ALA A 193 3.45 -9.71 -3.95
C ALA A 193 2.63 -8.60 -4.64
N ILE A 194 2.85 -7.33 -4.30
CA ILE A 194 2.18 -6.19 -4.95
C ILE A 194 2.47 -6.18 -6.45
N ILE A 195 3.76 -6.25 -6.81
CA ILE A 195 4.19 -6.28 -8.22
C ILE A 195 3.53 -7.45 -8.93
N LYS A 196 3.55 -8.65 -8.36
CA LYS A 196 2.93 -9.85 -8.96
C LYS A 196 1.43 -9.68 -9.17
N THR A 197 0.71 -9.13 -8.19
CA THR A 197 -0.75 -8.94 -8.25
C THR A 197 -1.17 -7.94 -9.32
N TYR A 198 -0.40 -6.86 -9.49
CA TYR A 198 -0.72 -5.78 -10.43
C TYR A 198 0.15 -5.82 -11.70
N HIS A 199 0.90 -6.90 -11.91
CA HIS A 199 1.78 -7.01 -13.05
C HIS A 199 0.97 -7.02 -14.34
N VAL A 200 1.26 -6.08 -15.24
CA VAL A 200 0.84 -6.19 -16.63
C VAL A 200 1.93 -6.92 -17.41
N ALA A 201 1.64 -8.14 -17.83
CA ALA A 201 2.50 -8.86 -18.78
C ALA A 201 2.54 -8.00 -20.04
N GLY A 202 3.70 -7.41 -20.34
CA GLY A 202 3.86 -6.29 -21.27
C GLY A 202 3.13 -6.45 -22.59
N LYS A 203 1.86 -6.03 -22.64
CA LYS A 203 1.25 -5.52 -23.85
C LYS A 203 1.68 -4.07 -23.88
N ILE A 204 2.80 -3.83 -24.56
CA ILE A 204 3.18 -2.49 -24.99
C ILE A 204 2.00 -2.03 -25.84
N TYR A 205 1.14 -1.17 -25.29
CA TYR A 205 0.23 -0.41 -26.13
C TYR A 205 1.11 0.62 -26.82
N ASP A 206 1.56 0.28 -28.03
CA ASP A 206 2.00 1.28 -28.98
C ASP A 206 0.71 2.01 -29.41
N ASP A 207 0.43 3.13 -28.74
CA ASP A 207 -0.73 3.99 -29.05
C ASP A 207 -0.49 4.82 -30.32
N GLY A 208 0.55 4.50 -31.10
CA GLY A 208 0.95 5.22 -32.29
C GLY A 208 1.52 6.61 -32.01
N SER A 209 1.72 6.99 -30.74
CA SER A 209 2.19 8.33 -30.36
C SER A 209 3.72 8.45 -30.24
N GLY A 210 4.46 7.35 -30.40
CA GLY A 210 5.93 7.37 -30.30
C GLY A 210 6.49 7.62 -28.88
N LYS A 211 5.64 7.69 -27.85
CA LYS A 211 6.01 7.99 -26.45
C LYS A 211 6.54 6.78 -25.66
N GLY A 212 6.91 5.69 -26.34
CA GLY A 212 7.50 4.49 -25.74
C GLY A 212 9.00 4.58 -25.47
N LYS A 213 9.60 5.76 -25.50
CA LYS A 213 11.02 5.97 -25.18
C LYS A 213 11.13 6.49 -23.75
N CYS A 214 12.02 5.88 -22.99
CA CYS A 214 12.47 6.48 -21.75
C CYS A 214 13.28 7.72 -22.11
N GLU A 215 12.65 8.87 -21.99
CA GLU A 215 13.26 10.18 -22.18
C GLU A 215 13.50 10.79 -20.79
N ASN A 216 14.64 11.46 -20.64
CA ASN A 216 14.97 12.15 -19.39
C ASN A 216 13.95 13.27 -19.17
N SER A 217 13.15 13.17 -18.10
CA SER A 217 12.31 14.27 -17.61
C SER A 217 13.10 15.21 -16.72
#